data_AF-A0A1Y2A8C8-F1
#
_entry.id   AF-A0A1Y2A8C8-F1
#
_cell.length_a   1.000
_cell.length_b   1.000
_cell.length_c   1.000
_cell.angle_alpha   90.00
_cell.angle_beta   90.00
_cell.angle_gamma   90.00
#
_symmetry.space_group_name_H-M   'P 1'
#
loop_
_entity.id
_entity.type
_entity.pdbx_description
1 polymer ?
#
loop_
_entity_poly.entity_id
_entity_poly.type
_entity_poly.pdbx_seq_one_letter_code
_entity_poly.pdbx_strand_id
1 'polypeptide(L)'
;MKTQSLLLALAAAPATLAHTVWTDFYVNGVAQGDGVAMRMRNDPEHASDPLSDLSSNDLACNVNGDKGVSRVQSVGDGSTLTFEFRSWPNDPTKERIDRGHYGPCAVYLKKVDSAIDDPGHGDGWFKIWDDGYDASTKQWCTDKMIDNNGLMSVVLPKGIKGGYYLARPEILALHNANQGDPQFYAGCAQIFVEGTGNLVPESTVSIPGYVKAGEDSVSWNIYTADNSKYPVPGPAVAKLSSSSNAAGANVKAQSTQTQGLKPAGCICQNANWCGTEVSSYSDEKGCWAAGEECWKQNDACYKSSPPTGNAGCKLWEAKCKQIQDACSSGNFNGPPNKGKDLTPKAETIDVGLVMPTAGVTGGSEPKTSAAAAEKTDKPAATSAAQVKTSAAVYTSTAAAPASSAASEAEPAQNTQSDNYGGYVPKLTKTIQQNAATTPASEIAPHPTKVACPAGYECVTVYTTVVKTEVVYVTMAAPERKRESLQARRYKRVE
;
A
#
# COMPACT_ATOMS: atom_id res chain seq x y z
N MET A 1 46.83 -37.01 -2.89
CA MET A 1 45.52 -36.70 -3.50
C MET A 1 44.47 -36.65 -2.39
N LYS A 2 43.88 -35.47 -2.16
CA LYS A 2 42.49 -35.21 -1.72
C LYS A 2 42.41 -33.73 -1.34
N THR A 3 42.09 -32.93 -2.34
CA THR A 3 41.74 -31.51 -2.25
C THR A 3 40.39 -31.38 -1.54
N GLN A 4 40.34 -30.64 -0.43
CA GLN A 4 39.08 -30.20 0.18
C GLN A 4 38.94 -28.70 -0.05
N SER A 5 38.08 -28.37 -1.01
CA SER A 5 37.64 -27.00 -1.32
C SER A 5 36.83 -26.45 -0.15
N LEU A 6 37.22 -25.29 0.37
CA LEU A 6 36.39 -24.51 1.29
C LEU A 6 35.46 -23.61 0.46
N LEU A 7 34.14 -23.84 0.54
CA LEU A 7 33.14 -22.90 0.04
C LEU A 7 33.16 -21.64 0.92
N LEU A 8 33.47 -20.51 0.30
CA LEU A 8 33.22 -19.18 0.85
C LEU A 8 31.71 -18.90 0.75
N ALA A 9 30.98 -18.95 1.86
CA ALA A 9 29.63 -18.41 1.90
C ALA A 9 29.73 -16.87 1.91
N LEU A 10 29.63 -16.26 0.73
CA LEU A 10 29.43 -14.82 0.58
C LEU A 10 28.08 -14.49 1.25
N ALA A 11 28.11 -13.85 2.42
CA ALA A 11 26.92 -13.23 2.97
C ALA A 11 26.54 -12.08 2.02
N ALA A 12 25.59 -12.32 1.13
CA ALA A 12 24.97 -11.27 0.35
C ALA A 12 24.29 -10.33 1.35
N ALA A 13 24.80 -9.10 1.47
CA ALA A 13 24.02 -8.03 2.08
C ALA A 13 22.70 -7.96 1.28
N PRO A 14 21.54 -7.94 1.95
CA PRO A 14 20.29 -7.72 1.23
C PRO A 14 20.44 -6.40 0.48
N ALA A 15 20.27 -6.43 -0.84
CA ALA A 15 20.11 -5.20 -1.60
C ALA A 15 18.90 -4.49 -0.99
N THR A 16 19.13 -3.45 -0.20
CA THR A 16 18.06 -2.61 0.31
C THR A 16 17.45 -1.91 -0.89
N LEU A 17 16.30 -2.39 -1.38
CA LEU A 17 15.53 -1.68 -2.39
C LEU A 17 14.98 -0.42 -1.72
N ALA A 18 15.60 0.72 -2.00
CA ALA A 18 15.17 2.01 -1.45
C ALA A 18 13.90 2.55 -2.13
N HIS A 19 13.63 2.05 -3.34
CA HIS A 19 12.56 2.50 -4.22
C HIS A 19 11.22 1.81 -3.92
N THR A 20 10.15 2.20 -4.60
CA THR A 20 8.80 1.66 -4.35
C THR A 20 8.04 1.37 -5.63
N VAL A 21 7.06 0.48 -5.54
CA VAL A 21 6.05 0.27 -6.57
C VAL A 21 4.68 0.14 -5.92
N TRP A 22 3.66 0.59 -6.63
CA TRP A 22 2.28 0.40 -6.23
C TRP A 22 1.83 -1.04 -6.57
N THR A 23 1.30 -1.78 -5.60
CA THR A 23 1.17 -3.25 -5.66
C THR A 23 -0.25 -3.80 -5.53
N ASP A 24 -1.08 -3.14 -4.74
CA ASP A 24 -2.49 -3.45 -4.55
C ASP A 24 -3.27 -2.16 -4.31
N PHE A 25 -4.58 -2.21 -4.46
CA PHE A 25 -5.46 -1.18 -3.93
C PHE A 25 -6.68 -1.78 -3.25
N TYR A 26 -7.29 -0.96 -2.42
CA TYR A 26 -8.44 -1.33 -1.61
C TYR A 26 -9.61 -0.44 -1.99
N VAL A 27 -10.80 -1.05 -1.99
CA VAL A 27 -12.07 -0.34 -2.17
C VAL A 27 -12.83 -0.48 -0.87
N ASN A 28 -13.04 0.63 -0.16
CA ASN A 28 -13.64 0.65 1.17
C ASN A 28 -12.99 -0.37 2.14
N GLY A 29 -11.65 -0.42 2.12
CA GLY A 29 -10.85 -1.30 2.97
C GLY A 29 -10.77 -2.76 2.53
N VAL A 30 -11.46 -3.16 1.46
CA VAL A 30 -11.36 -4.53 0.90
C VAL A 30 -10.26 -4.56 -0.15
N ALA A 31 -9.25 -5.41 0.03
CA ALA A 31 -8.18 -5.62 -0.96
C ALA A 31 -8.75 -6.13 -2.29
N GLN A 32 -8.28 -5.58 -3.41
CA GLN A 32 -8.64 -6.08 -4.74
C GLN A 32 -7.74 -7.23 -5.18
N GLY A 33 -6.53 -7.29 -4.59
CA GLY A 33 -5.54 -8.32 -4.77
C GLY A 33 -4.36 -7.80 -5.58
N ASP A 34 -3.17 -8.24 -5.18
CA ASP A 34 -1.90 -7.91 -5.82
C ASP A 34 -1.97 -7.91 -7.36
N GLY A 35 -1.75 -6.74 -7.97
CA GLY A 35 -1.74 -6.51 -9.42
C GLY A 35 -3.09 -6.63 -10.14
N VAL A 36 -4.21 -6.87 -9.44
CA VAL A 36 -5.54 -7.00 -10.04
C VAL A 36 -6.01 -5.65 -10.58
N ALA A 37 -6.37 -5.58 -11.86
CA ALA A 37 -6.81 -4.35 -12.52
C ALA A 37 -5.78 -3.20 -12.48
N MET A 38 -4.50 -3.52 -12.27
CA MET A 38 -3.41 -2.55 -12.18
C MET A 38 -2.48 -2.66 -13.38
N ARG A 39 -2.14 -1.51 -13.96
CA ARG A 39 -1.05 -1.36 -14.92
C ARG A 39 0.20 -0.96 -14.15
N MET A 40 1.19 -1.82 -14.20
CA MET A 40 2.49 -1.64 -13.55
C MET A 40 3.60 -2.18 -14.45
N ARG A 41 4.84 -1.77 -14.21
CA ARG A 41 6.00 -2.35 -14.90
C ARG A 41 6.01 -3.85 -14.65
N ASN A 42 6.06 -4.63 -15.72
CA ASN A 42 5.98 -6.09 -15.70
C ASN A 42 7.33 -6.80 -15.51
N ASP A 43 8.40 -6.03 -15.34
CA ASP A 43 9.75 -6.51 -15.12
C ASP A 43 10.07 -6.52 -13.62
N PRO A 44 10.21 -7.69 -12.97
CA PRO A 44 10.48 -7.77 -11.54
C PRO A 44 11.79 -7.13 -11.09
N GLU A 45 12.83 -7.14 -11.92
CA GLU A 45 14.14 -6.58 -11.56
C GLU A 45 14.10 -5.06 -11.48
N HIS A 46 13.22 -4.46 -12.27
CA HIS A 46 13.09 -3.02 -12.45
C HIS A 46 11.75 -2.46 -11.95
N ALA A 47 10.93 -3.28 -11.28
CA ALA A 47 9.54 -2.96 -10.96
C ALA A 47 9.38 -1.68 -10.13
N SER A 48 10.34 -1.44 -9.24
CA SER A 48 10.39 -0.26 -8.36
C SER A 48 11.23 0.88 -8.94
N ASP A 49 11.79 0.76 -10.14
CA ASP A 49 12.60 1.84 -10.70
C ASP A 49 11.77 3.11 -10.90
N PRO A 50 12.33 4.29 -10.60
CA PRO A 50 11.64 5.55 -10.78
C PRO A 50 11.50 5.90 -12.27
N LEU A 51 10.52 6.75 -12.55
CA LEU A 51 10.35 7.42 -13.83
C LEU A 51 11.02 8.80 -13.71
N SER A 52 12.13 9.00 -14.42
CA SER A 52 12.91 10.26 -14.38
C SER A 52 12.76 11.10 -15.66
N ASP A 53 12.39 10.50 -16.80
CA ASP A 53 12.07 11.24 -18.01
C ASP A 53 10.66 11.83 -17.95
N LEU A 54 10.59 13.12 -17.61
CA LEU A 54 9.33 13.85 -17.46
C LEU A 54 8.58 14.08 -18.79
N SER A 55 9.22 13.77 -19.92
CA SER A 55 8.63 13.86 -21.26
C SER A 55 8.12 12.51 -21.79
N SER A 56 8.43 11.40 -21.11
CA SER A 56 8.03 10.07 -21.53
C SER A 56 6.53 9.82 -21.32
N ASN A 57 5.92 9.08 -22.26
CA ASN A 57 4.56 8.56 -22.10
C ASN A 57 4.42 7.63 -20.89
N ASP A 58 5.52 7.01 -20.45
CA ASP A 58 5.56 6.14 -19.27
C ASP A 58 5.18 6.92 -17.99
N LEU A 59 5.33 8.25 -17.96
CA LEU A 59 4.93 9.06 -16.82
C LEU A 59 3.43 8.92 -16.48
N ALA A 60 2.59 8.56 -17.45
CA ALA A 60 1.16 8.36 -17.24
C ALA A 60 0.86 7.11 -16.40
N CYS A 61 1.32 5.93 -16.83
CA CYS A 61 0.92 4.65 -16.24
C CYS A 61 2.10 3.70 -15.95
N ASN A 62 3.32 4.21 -15.86
CA ASN A 62 4.59 3.47 -15.81
C ASN A 62 4.96 2.80 -17.13
N VAL A 63 6.17 2.25 -17.20
CA VAL A 63 6.69 1.51 -18.35
C VAL A 63 5.76 0.35 -18.69
N ASN A 64 5.41 0.22 -19.97
CA ASN A 64 4.42 -0.72 -20.51
C ASN A 64 2.97 -0.49 -20.02
N GLY A 65 2.70 0.59 -19.29
CA GLY A 65 1.37 0.96 -18.81
C GLY A 65 0.45 1.56 -19.88
N ASP A 66 0.97 1.75 -21.09
CA ASP A 66 0.21 2.10 -22.30
C ASP A 66 -0.67 0.94 -22.78
N LYS A 67 -0.43 -0.28 -22.28
CA LYS A 67 -1.26 -1.46 -22.53
C LYS A 67 -2.09 -1.77 -21.29
N GLY A 68 -3.42 -1.81 -21.45
CA GLY A 68 -4.30 -2.20 -20.38
C GLY A 68 -4.20 -3.68 -20.00
N VAL A 69 -4.60 -3.99 -18.77
CA VAL A 69 -4.76 -5.37 -18.28
C VAL A 69 -6.19 -5.86 -18.48
N SER A 70 -6.42 -7.16 -18.38
CA SER A 70 -7.71 -7.78 -18.69
C SER A 70 -8.82 -7.51 -17.68
N ARG A 71 -8.53 -6.88 -16.53
CA ARG A 71 -9.48 -6.67 -15.44
C ARG A 71 -9.74 -5.18 -15.20
N VAL A 72 -11.00 -4.85 -14.93
CA VAL A 72 -11.44 -3.53 -14.48
C VAL A 72 -12.21 -3.75 -13.19
N GLN A 73 -11.90 -2.96 -12.16
CA GLN A 73 -12.54 -3.08 -10.86
C GLN A 73 -13.74 -2.16 -10.75
N SER A 74 -14.91 -2.71 -10.41
CA SER A 74 -16.08 -1.88 -10.10
C SER A 74 -15.89 -1.20 -8.74
N VAL A 75 -16.18 0.09 -8.69
CA VAL A 75 -16.09 0.92 -7.48
C VAL A 75 -17.35 1.78 -7.35
N GLY A 76 -17.93 1.84 -6.15
CA GLY A 76 -19.10 2.67 -5.90
C GLY A 76 -18.76 4.15 -5.88
N ASP A 77 -19.70 5.01 -6.27
CA ASP A 77 -19.58 6.46 -6.11
C ASP A 77 -19.26 6.85 -4.65
N GLY A 78 -18.29 7.74 -4.47
CA GLY A 78 -17.84 8.15 -3.15
C GLY A 78 -17.05 7.11 -2.35
N SER A 79 -16.65 5.99 -2.96
CA SER A 79 -15.83 4.97 -2.27
C SER A 79 -14.47 5.53 -1.88
N THR A 80 -13.93 5.02 -0.78
CA THR A 80 -12.52 5.22 -0.44
C THR A 80 -11.66 4.28 -1.28
N LEU A 81 -10.70 4.83 -1.99
CA LEU A 81 -9.62 4.11 -2.65
C LEU A 81 -8.35 4.22 -1.81
N THR A 82 -7.72 3.10 -1.52
CA THR A 82 -6.43 3.07 -0.83
C THR A 82 -5.41 2.39 -1.71
N PHE A 83 -4.27 3.02 -1.95
CA PHE A 83 -3.18 2.52 -2.80
C PHE A 83 -2.03 2.04 -1.92
N GLU A 84 -1.60 0.78 -2.08
CA GLU A 84 -0.50 0.20 -1.29
C GLU A 84 0.82 0.19 -2.06
N PHE A 85 1.80 0.84 -1.47
CA PHE A 85 3.17 0.93 -1.97
C PHE A 85 4.10 -0.02 -1.20
N ARG A 86 4.94 -0.76 -1.93
CA ARG A 86 5.90 -1.72 -1.38
C ARG A 86 7.27 -1.56 -2.06
N SER A 87 8.35 -1.68 -1.29
CA SER A 87 9.72 -1.75 -1.85
C SER A 87 10.03 -3.14 -2.37
N TRP A 88 9.45 -4.17 -1.75
CA TRP A 88 9.44 -5.53 -2.26
C TRP A 88 8.04 -5.85 -2.76
N PRO A 89 7.81 -5.82 -4.09
CA PRO A 89 6.46 -5.90 -4.63
C PRO A 89 5.70 -7.16 -4.19
N ASN A 90 6.43 -8.28 -4.03
CA ASN A 90 5.91 -9.59 -3.68
C ASN A 90 5.94 -9.95 -2.19
N ASP A 91 6.36 -9.02 -1.32
CA ASP A 91 6.48 -9.28 0.11
C ASP A 91 5.93 -8.11 0.93
N PRO A 92 4.63 -8.13 1.30
CA PRO A 92 4.00 -7.09 2.10
C PRO A 92 4.53 -7.01 3.54
N THR A 93 5.43 -7.91 3.97
CA THR A 93 6.06 -7.85 5.30
C THR A 93 7.31 -6.96 5.33
N LYS A 94 7.75 -6.48 4.15
CA LYS A 94 8.93 -5.65 3.98
C LYS A 94 8.60 -4.16 3.98
N GLU A 95 9.66 -3.39 3.84
CA GLU A 95 9.65 -1.93 3.78
C GLU A 95 8.83 -1.44 2.58
N ARG A 96 8.32 -0.22 2.68
CA ARG A 96 7.35 0.37 1.73
C ARG A 96 8.04 1.25 0.69
N ILE A 97 8.88 2.13 1.19
CA ILE A 97 9.83 3.00 0.49
C ILE A 97 10.86 3.40 1.55
N ASP A 98 12.10 3.65 1.16
CA ASP A 98 13.09 4.19 2.09
C ASP A 98 12.66 5.58 2.58
N ARG A 99 12.81 5.82 3.89
CA ARG A 99 12.32 7.06 4.53
C ARG A 99 13.02 8.33 4.05
N GLY A 100 14.19 8.23 3.42
CA GLY A 100 14.87 9.34 2.78
C GLY A 100 14.17 9.84 1.50
N HIS A 101 13.18 9.13 0.97
CA HIS A 101 12.42 9.54 -0.22
C HIS A 101 11.34 10.58 0.12
N TYR A 102 11.77 11.71 0.68
CA TYR A 102 10.90 12.83 0.98
C TYR A 102 10.26 13.41 -0.29
N GLY A 103 8.96 13.67 -0.25
CA GLY A 103 8.29 14.43 -1.29
C GLY A 103 6.76 14.31 -1.29
N PRO A 104 6.09 14.97 -2.24
CA PRO A 104 4.64 15.00 -2.29
C PRO A 104 4.06 13.70 -2.85
N CYS A 105 2.75 13.51 -2.63
CA CYS A 105 1.95 12.54 -3.36
C CYS A 105 0.73 13.19 -3.98
N ALA A 106 0.16 12.54 -4.99
CA ALA A 106 -1.08 12.96 -5.64
C ALA A 106 -1.87 11.77 -6.17
N VAL A 107 -3.17 11.96 -6.37
CA VAL A 107 -4.03 11.02 -7.08
C VAL A 107 -4.78 11.74 -8.19
N TYR A 108 -4.72 11.18 -9.39
CA TYR A 108 -5.40 11.67 -10.57
C TYR A 108 -6.42 10.65 -11.07
N LEU A 109 -7.47 11.15 -11.72
CA LEU A 109 -8.40 10.35 -12.50
C LEU A 109 -8.38 10.80 -13.97
N LYS A 110 -8.63 9.87 -14.88
CA LYS A 110 -8.90 10.15 -16.30
C LYS A 110 -10.13 9.37 -16.74
N LYS A 111 -11.19 10.08 -17.15
CA LYS A 111 -12.40 9.44 -17.71
C LYS A 111 -12.05 8.92 -19.10
N VAL A 112 -12.36 7.65 -19.37
CA VAL A 112 -12.07 6.99 -20.65
C VAL A 112 -13.31 6.27 -21.20
N ASP A 113 -13.29 5.98 -22.49
CA ASP A 113 -14.32 5.15 -23.11
C ASP A 113 -14.10 3.65 -22.82
N SER A 114 -12.84 3.24 -22.65
CA SER A 114 -12.42 1.88 -22.30
C SER A 114 -11.18 1.92 -21.40
N ALA A 115 -11.30 1.38 -20.18
CA ALA A 115 -10.15 1.30 -19.27
C ALA A 115 -9.13 0.22 -19.65
N ILE A 116 -9.44 -0.63 -20.64
CA ILE A 116 -8.51 -1.65 -21.15
C ILE A 116 -7.79 -1.20 -22.43
N ASP A 117 -8.42 -0.35 -23.24
CA ASP A 117 -7.90 0.05 -24.56
C ASP A 117 -7.24 1.43 -24.55
N ASP A 118 -7.61 2.32 -23.61
CA ASP A 118 -7.03 3.67 -23.53
C ASP A 118 -5.55 3.58 -23.08
N PRO A 119 -4.60 4.23 -23.78
CA PRO A 119 -3.18 4.13 -23.48
C PRO A 119 -2.73 4.99 -22.27
N GLY A 120 -3.64 5.73 -21.64
CA GLY A 120 -3.37 6.53 -20.45
C GLY A 120 -2.69 7.88 -20.72
N HIS A 121 -1.66 7.92 -21.56
CA HIS A 121 -0.94 9.16 -21.85
C HIS A 121 -1.78 10.21 -22.62
N GLY A 122 -1.34 11.46 -22.59
CA GLY A 122 -2.05 12.60 -23.16
C GLY A 122 -3.06 13.25 -22.22
N ASP A 123 -3.91 14.12 -22.76
CA ASP A 123 -4.90 14.92 -22.01
C ASP A 123 -6.01 14.06 -21.37
N GLY A 124 -6.75 14.66 -20.43
CA GLY A 124 -7.92 14.08 -19.77
C GLY A 124 -7.72 13.79 -18.28
N TRP A 125 -6.52 14.02 -17.75
CA TRP A 125 -6.23 13.82 -16.34
C TRP A 125 -6.68 15.00 -15.50
N PHE A 126 -7.27 14.72 -14.34
CA PHE A 126 -7.61 15.73 -13.35
C PHE A 126 -7.25 15.21 -11.95
N LYS A 127 -6.67 16.08 -11.13
CA LYS A 127 -6.23 15.77 -9.78
C LYS A 127 -7.44 15.71 -8.85
N ILE A 128 -7.57 14.67 -8.04
CA ILE A 128 -8.62 14.57 -7.01
C ILE A 128 -8.10 14.79 -5.60
N TRP A 129 -6.78 14.69 -5.42
CA TRP A 129 -6.10 14.85 -4.15
C TRP A 129 -4.60 15.08 -4.35
N ASP A 130 -3.99 15.87 -3.48
CA ASP A 130 -2.55 15.95 -3.26
C ASP A 130 -2.21 16.20 -1.79
N ASP A 131 -0.98 15.89 -1.42
CA ASP A 131 -0.36 16.28 -0.15
C ASP A 131 1.12 16.57 -0.36
N GLY A 132 1.57 17.70 0.18
CA GLY A 132 2.93 18.23 0.03
C GLY A 132 3.73 18.11 1.32
N TYR A 133 4.31 19.23 1.74
CA TYR A 133 5.00 19.35 3.03
C TYR A 133 4.10 20.03 4.07
N ASP A 134 3.92 19.38 5.22
CA ASP A 134 3.20 19.95 6.36
C ASP A 134 4.20 20.57 7.34
N ALA A 135 4.25 21.90 7.41
CA ALA A 135 5.16 22.62 8.30
C ALA A 135 4.86 22.42 9.79
N SER A 136 3.63 22.03 10.15
CA SER A 136 3.21 21.84 11.55
C SER A 136 3.75 20.53 12.14
N THR A 137 3.75 19.46 11.34
CA THR A 137 4.28 18.15 11.72
C THR A 137 5.72 17.92 11.22
N LYS A 138 6.19 18.78 10.30
CA LYS A 138 7.45 18.66 9.55
C LYS A 138 7.53 17.39 8.70
N GLN A 139 6.40 16.91 8.22
CA GLN A 139 6.30 15.67 7.45
C GLN A 139 5.95 15.97 5.99
N TRP A 140 6.55 15.20 5.09
CA TRP A 140 6.10 15.07 3.72
C TRP A 140 4.95 14.07 3.61
N CYS A 141 4.26 14.04 2.47
CA CYS A 141 3.28 12.98 2.19
C CYS A 141 3.92 11.58 2.31
N THR A 142 5.13 11.39 1.77
CA THR A 142 5.81 10.08 1.84
C THR A 142 6.07 9.64 3.28
N ASP A 143 6.38 10.55 4.21
CA ASP A 143 6.50 10.22 5.64
C ASP A 143 5.19 9.67 6.20
N LYS A 144 4.08 10.37 5.96
CA LYS A 144 2.74 9.97 6.42
C LYS A 144 2.33 8.62 5.81
N MET A 145 2.65 8.39 4.54
CA MET A 145 2.38 7.12 3.87
C MET A 145 3.19 5.97 4.48
N ILE A 146 4.48 6.18 4.76
CA ILE A 146 5.33 5.17 5.42
C ILE A 146 4.79 4.87 6.82
N ASP A 147 4.43 5.90 7.59
CA ASP A 147 3.83 5.76 8.93
C ASP A 147 2.48 5.02 8.86
N ASN A 148 1.74 5.15 7.75
CA ASN A 148 0.51 4.42 7.44
C ASN A 148 0.78 3.09 6.70
N ASN A 149 1.94 2.46 6.90
CA ASN A 149 2.29 1.15 6.34
C ASN A 149 2.20 1.07 4.80
N GLY A 150 2.55 2.16 4.10
CA GLY A 150 2.54 2.24 2.65
C GLY A 150 1.16 2.46 2.05
N LEU A 151 0.14 2.74 2.87
CA LEU A 151 -1.23 2.95 2.44
C LEU A 151 -1.51 4.44 2.22
N MET A 152 -1.91 4.78 1.00
CA MET A 152 -2.35 6.13 0.61
C MET A 152 -3.85 6.12 0.28
N SER A 153 -4.66 6.70 1.16
CA SER A 153 -6.14 6.63 1.10
C SER A 153 -6.77 7.95 0.67
N VAL A 154 -7.63 7.91 -0.36
CA VAL A 154 -8.39 9.05 -0.89
C VAL A 154 -9.85 8.69 -1.12
N VAL A 155 -10.75 9.65 -0.96
CA VAL A 155 -12.19 9.46 -1.22
C VAL A 155 -12.51 9.88 -2.65
N LEU A 156 -13.14 9.01 -3.44
CA LEU A 156 -13.64 9.42 -4.76
C LEU A 156 -14.63 10.58 -4.63
N PRO A 157 -14.55 11.62 -5.47
CA PRO A 157 -15.53 12.68 -5.43
C PRO A 157 -16.93 12.12 -5.76
N LYS A 158 -17.92 12.44 -4.92
CA LYS A 158 -19.31 12.00 -5.14
C LYS A 158 -19.93 12.66 -6.37
N GLY A 159 -20.75 11.91 -7.11
CA GLY A 159 -21.52 12.42 -8.23
C GLY A 159 -20.71 12.63 -9.51
N ILE A 160 -19.47 12.12 -9.59
CA ILE A 160 -18.71 12.10 -10.85
C ILE A 160 -19.42 11.26 -11.89
N LYS A 161 -19.20 11.59 -13.16
CA LYS A 161 -19.81 10.88 -14.29
C LYS A 161 -19.50 9.39 -14.25
N GLY A 162 -20.52 8.54 -14.17
CA GLY A 162 -20.35 7.08 -14.16
C GLY A 162 -19.65 6.55 -15.41
N GLY A 163 -18.85 5.48 -15.25
CA GLY A 163 -18.18 4.79 -16.33
C GLY A 163 -16.72 4.43 -16.07
N TYR A 164 -15.96 4.17 -17.13
CA TYR A 164 -14.55 3.77 -17.02
C TYR A 164 -13.63 4.95 -16.72
N TYR A 165 -12.68 4.70 -15.82
CA TYR A 165 -11.59 5.61 -15.49
C TYR A 165 -10.26 4.86 -15.36
N LEU A 166 -9.18 5.61 -15.58
CA LEU A 166 -7.86 5.28 -15.04
C LEU A 166 -7.66 6.10 -13.76
N ALA A 167 -7.23 5.45 -12.68
CA ALA A 167 -6.85 6.11 -11.44
C ALA A 167 -5.34 5.99 -11.22
N ARG A 168 -4.66 7.11 -11.04
CA ARG A 168 -3.20 7.19 -11.01
C ARG A 168 -2.73 7.73 -9.66
N PRO A 169 -2.29 6.87 -8.73
CA PRO A 169 -1.52 7.31 -7.58
C PRO A 169 -0.10 7.68 -8.02
N GLU A 170 0.45 8.72 -7.42
CA GLU A 170 1.77 9.27 -7.74
C GLU A 170 2.52 9.63 -6.46
N ILE A 171 3.80 9.28 -6.42
CA ILE A 171 4.79 9.77 -5.48
C ILE A 171 5.89 10.46 -6.29
N LEU A 172 6.36 11.61 -5.83
CA LEU A 172 7.58 12.24 -6.31
C LEU A 172 8.60 12.28 -5.17
N ALA A 173 9.70 11.54 -5.29
CA ALA A 173 10.82 11.63 -4.36
C ALA A 173 11.79 12.73 -4.80
N LEU A 174 12.13 13.61 -3.86
CA LEU A 174 12.90 14.83 -4.09
C LEU A 174 14.34 14.76 -3.57
N HIS A 175 14.77 13.63 -3.01
CA HIS A 175 16.06 13.49 -2.35
C HIS A 175 17.27 13.81 -3.26
N ASN A 176 17.11 13.63 -4.58
CA ASN A 176 18.08 14.01 -5.62
C ASN A 176 17.54 15.04 -6.63
N ALA A 177 16.36 15.64 -6.40
CA ALA A 177 15.74 16.57 -7.34
C ALA A 177 16.62 17.81 -7.60
N ASN A 178 17.35 18.30 -6.58
CA ASN A 178 18.29 19.41 -6.71
C ASN A 178 19.52 19.09 -7.58
N GLN A 179 19.74 17.81 -7.90
CA GLN A 179 20.79 17.33 -8.80
C GLN A 179 20.25 17.01 -10.21
N GLY A 180 18.98 17.35 -10.48
CA GLY A 180 18.32 17.08 -11.75
C GLY A 180 17.75 15.67 -11.89
N ASP A 181 17.60 14.94 -10.77
CA ASP A 181 17.01 13.59 -10.73
C ASP A 181 15.76 13.54 -9.83
N PRO A 182 14.63 14.17 -10.25
CA PRO A 182 13.34 13.92 -9.63
C PRO A 182 12.85 12.51 -9.98
N GLN A 183 12.39 11.78 -8.96
CA GLN A 183 12.02 10.38 -9.11
C GLN A 183 10.52 10.18 -8.92
N PHE A 184 9.80 9.89 -10.00
CA PHE A 184 8.38 9.60 -9.94
C PHE A 184 8.11 8.10 -9.79
N TYR A 185 7.16 7.75 -8.93
CA TYR A 185 6.59 6.41 -8.81
C TYR A 185 5.10 6.49 -9.05
N ALA A 186 4.64 5.92 -10.16
CA ALA A 186 3.24 5.94 -10.56
C ALA A 186 2.83 4.62 -11.22
N GLY A 187 1.53 4.43 -11.34
CA GLY A 187 0.89 3.34 -12.08
C GLY A 187 -0.58 3.70 -12.31
N CYS A 188 -1.35 2.83 -12.97
CA CYS A 188 -2.77 3.10 -13.24
C CYS A 188 -3.68 1.93 -12.82
N ALA A 189 -4.67 2.22 -11.98
CA ALA A 189 -5.79 1.33 -11.73
C ALA A 189 -6.82 1.49 -12.86
N GLN A 190 -7.38 0.37 -13.30
CA GLN A 190 -8.50 0.34 -14.22
C GLN A 190 -9.78 0.18 -13.40
N ILE A 191 -10.57 1.24 -13.30
CA ILE A 191 -11.79 1.25 -12.48
C ILE A 191 -13.03 1.55 -13.32
N PHE A 192 -14.16 1.01 -12.89
CA PHE A 192 -15.48 1.38 -13.36
C PHE A 192 -16.23 2.03 -12.20
N VAL A 193 -16.50 3.33 -12.30
CA VAL A 193 -17.25 4.07 -11.28
C VAL A 193 -18.74 3.84 -11.52
N GLU A 194 -19.37 3.17 -10.56
CA GLU A 194 -20.82 2.95 -10.54
C GLU A 194 -21.54 4.24 -10.14
N GLY A 195 -22.53 4.65 -10.95
CA GLY A 195 -23.37 5.78 -10.60
C GLY A 195 -23.99 6.45 -11.82
N THR A 196 -24.94 7.35 -11.55
CA THR A 196 -25.61 8.19 -12.55
C THR A 196 -25.18 9.65 -12.43
N GLY A 197 -24.05 9.91 -11.76
CA GLY A 197 -23.49 11.24 -11.63
C GLY A 197 -23.21 11.88 -12.99
N ASN A 198 -23.06 13.20 -13.00
CA ASN A 198 -22.77 13.98 -14.20
C ASN A 198 -21.68 15.03 -13.97
N LEU A 199 -21.03 15.03 -12.80
CA LEU A 199 -19.94 15.94 -12.54
C LEU A 199 -18.68 15.51 -13.31
N VAL A 200 -18.05 16.49 -13.93
CA VAL A 200 -16.81 16.36 -14.70
C VAL A 200 -15.86 17.51 -14.32
N PRO A 201 -14.54 17.37 -14.48
CA PRO A 201 -13.60 18.44 -14.13
C PRO A 201 -13.81 19.67 -15.02
N GLU A 202 -13.67 20.87 -14.44
CA GLU A 202 -13.68 22.12 -15.21
C GLU A 202 -12.50 22.21 -16.20
N SER A 203 -11.36 21.58 -15.85
CA SER A 203 -10.15 21.54 -16.66
C SER A 203 -9.40 20.22 -16.49
N THR A 204 -8.68 19.79 -17.51
CA THR A 204 -7.78 18.63 -17.49
C THR A 204 -6.35 19.04 -17.86
N VAL A 205 -5.41 18.13 -17.62
CA VAL A 205 -4.01 18.24 -18.05
C VAL A 205 -3.56 17.00 -18.80
N SER A 206 -2.48 17.13 -19.58
CA SER A 206 -1.78 16.03 -20.20
C SER A 206 -0.73 15.42 -19.27
N ILE A 207 -0.65 14.08 -19.27
CA ILE A 207 0.49 13.36 -18.70
C ILE A 207 1.08 12.50 -19.83
N PRO A 208 2.34 12.72 -20.24
CA PRO A 208 3.28 13.76 -19.81
C PRO A 208 2.83 15.18 -20.22
N GLY A 209 3.45 16.20 -19.61
CA GLY A 209 3.30 17.61 -19.99
C GLY A 209 2.90 18.55 -18.84
N TYR A 210 2.32 18.03 -17.77
CA TYR A 210 1.91 18.83 -16.60
C TYR A 210 3.08 19.27 -15.71
N VAL A 211 4.21 18.57 -15.81
CA VAL A 211 5.50 18.90 -15.18
C VAL A 211 6.59 18.99 -16.25
N LYS A 212 7.59 19.83 -16.01
CA LYS A 212 8.76 19.99 -16.89
C LYS A 212 10.04 20.04 -16.08
N ALA A 213 11.12 19.48 -16.66
CA ALA A 213 12.44 19.54 -16.04
C ALA A 213 12.87 20.99 -15.81
N GLY A 214 13.44 21.25 -14.63
CA GLY A 214 13.87 22.59 -14.20
C GLY A 214 12.78 23.45 -13.55
N GLU A 215 11.52 23.01 -13.50
CA GLU A 215 10.50 23.67 -12.68
C GLU A 215 10.79 23.48 -11.18
N ASP A 216 10.53 24.52 -10.37
CA ASP A 216 10.81 24.51 -8.93
C ASP A 216 10.23 23.29 -8.21
N SER A 217 9.06 22.80 -8.64
CA SER A 217 8.39 21.64 -8.05
C SER A 217 9.15 20.31 -8.23
N VAL A 218 9.97 20.19 -9.28
CA VAL A 218 10.74 18.97 -9.62
C VAL A 218 12.26 19.17 -9.54
N SER A 219 12.73 20.36 -9.18
CA SER A 219 14.15 20.67 -8.93
C SER A 219 14.40 21.21 -7.51
N TRP A 220 13.41 21.06 -6.63
CA TRP A 220 13.43 21.58 -5.27
C TRP A 220 14.58 20.99 -4.42
N ASN A 221 15.29 21.85 -3.68
CA ASN A 221 16.31 21.42 -2.73
C ASN A 221 15.73 21.30 -1.32
N ILE A 222 15.28 20.10 -0.97
CA ILE A 222 14.65 19.80 0.32
C ILE A 222 15.57 20.03 1.55
N TYR A 223 16.87 20.12 1.35
CA TYR A 223 17.87 20.24 2.42
C TYR A 223 18.19 21.69 2.79
N THR A 224 18.04 22.62 1.84
CA THR A 224 18.42 24.03 2.04
C THR A 224 17.26 25.01 1.87
N ALA A 225 16.22 24.62 1.13
CA ALA A 225 15.05 25.45 0.93
C ALA A 225 14.10 25.41 2.14
N ASP A 226 13.25 26.43 2.25
CA ASP A 226 12.15 26.44 3.21
C ASP A 226 11.00 25.58 2.68
N ASN A 227 10.96 24.30 3.09
CA ASN A 227 9.99 23.32 2.60
C ASN A 227 8.52 23.73 2.81
N SER A 228 8.23 24.67 3.73
CA SER A 228 6.87 25.23 3.88
C SER A 228 6.36 25.99 2.65
N LYS A 229 7.27 26.30 1.71
CA LYS A 229 6.98 26.99 0.45
C LYS A 229 7.04 26.06 -0.77
N TYR A 230 7.15 24.75 -0.56
CA TYR A 230 7.25 23.79 -1.65
C TYR A 230 6.03 23.91 -2.61
N PRO A 231 6.25 24.17 -3.91
CA PRO A 231 5.18 24.22 -4.88
C PRO A 231 4.82 22.79 -5.32
N VAL A 232 3.70 22.25 -4.83
CA VAL A 232 3.20 20.93 -5.25
C VAL A 232 2.99 20.91 -6.77
N PRO A 233 3.53 19.92 -7.51
CA PRO A 233 3.46 19.90 -8.96
C PRO A 233 2.04 19.68 -9.50
N GLY A 234 1.82 20.17 -10.73
CA GLY A 234 0.60 19.96 -11.49
C GLY A 234 -0.58 20.85 -11.12
N PRO A 235 -1.78 20.57 -11.67
CA PRO A 235 -2.95 21.40 -11.46
C PRO A 235 -3.38 21.36 -9.99
N ALA A 236 -4.14 22.36 -9.56
CA ALA A 236 -4.88 22.26 -8.29
C ALA A 236 -5.86 21.07 -8.33
N VAL A 237 -6.30 20.60 -7.16
CA VAL A 237 -7.39 19.63 -7.07
C VAL A 237 -8.60 20.15 -7.85
N ALA A 238 -9.16 19.28 -8.69
CA ALA A 238 -10.11 19.64 -9.71
C ALA A 238 -11.42 20.15 -9.10
N LYS A 239 -11.89 21.28 -9.62
CA LYS A 239 -13.28 21.70 -9.45
C LYS A 239 -14.15 20.89 -10.39
N LEU A 240 -15.24 20.35 -9.86
CA LEU A 240 -16.16 19.51 -10.60
C LEU A 240 -17.46 20.25 -10.86
N SER A 241 -17.97 20.17 -12.10
CA SER A 241 -19.22 20.81 -12.50
C SER A 241 -20.02 19.93 -13.45
N SER A 242 -21.32 20.20 -13.58
CA SER A 242 -22.22 19.55 -14.54
C SER A 242 -22.36 20.34 -15.86
N SER A 243 -21.49 21.34 -16.08
CA SER A 243 -21.54 22.22 -17.26
C SER A 243 -21.26 21.47 -18.56
N SER A 244 -22.01 21.78 -19.61
CA SER A 244 -21.75 21.24 -20.97
C SER A 244 -20.41 21.69 -21.55
N ASN A 245 -19.83 22.77 -21.01
CA ASN A 245 -18.54 23.31 -21.44
C ASN A 245 -17.36 22.77 -20.61
N ALA A 246 -17.62 21.95 -19.60
CA ALA A 246 -16.56 21.39 -18.76
C ALA A 246 -15.78 20.28 -19.49
N ALA A 247 -14.52 20.08 -19.10
CA ALA A 247 -13.66 19.07 -19.69
C ALA A 247 -14.25 17.66 -19.45
N GLY A 248 -14.27 16.83 -20.49
CA GLY A 248 -14.89 15.49 -20.41
C GLY A 248 -16.43 15.48 -20.49
N ALA A 249 -17.09 16.62 -20.74
CA ALA A 249 -18.53 16.66 -21.03
C ALA A 249 -18.91 15.77 -22.23
N ASN A 250 -18.05 15.73 -23.26
CA ASN A 250 -18.24 14.94 -24.49
C ASN A 250 -18.03 13.43 -24.30
N VAL A 251 -17.33 12.99 -23.24
CA VAL A 251 -17.13 11.56 -22.98
C VAL A 251 -18.45 10.97 -22.48
N LYS A 252 -18.89 9.87 -23.10
CA LYS A 252 -20.17 9.25 -22.78
C LYS A 252 -20.14 8.70 -21.35
N ALA A 253 -21.24 8.84 -20.64
CA ALA A 253 -21.45 8.10 -19.40
C ALA A 253 -21.71 6.64 -19.75
N GLN A 254 -21.19 5.73 -18.93
CA GLN A 254 -21.52 4.30 -19.01
C GLN A 254 -22.17 3.90 -17.68
N SER A 255 -23.39 3.36 -17.74
CA SER A 255 -24.15 2.93 -16.56
C SER A 255 -23.86 1.49 -16.15
N THR A 256 -23.14 0.73 -16.97
CA THR A 256 -22.88 -0.69 -16.73
C THR A 256 -21.48 -1.07 -17.21
N GLN A 257 -20.77 -1.84 -16.40
CA GLN A 257 -19.49 -2.42 -16.76
C GLN A 257 -19.69 -3.56 -17.76
N THR A 258 -19.08 -3.42 -18.94
CA THR A 258 -19.12 -4.38 -20.06
C THR A 258 -17.75 -4.96 -20.40
N GLN A 259 -16.67 -4.41 -19.85
CA GLN A 259 -15.28 -4.76 -20.11
C GLN A 259 -14.56 -5.03 -18.79
N GLY A 260 -13.54 -5.88 -18.85
CA GLY A 260 -12.68 -6.16 -17.71
C GLY A 260 -13.33 -6.94 -16.56
N LEU A 261 -14.49 -7.57 -16.80
CA LEU A 261 -15.17 -8.39 -15.81
C LEU A 261 -14.28 -9.56 -15.37
N LYS A 262 -14.39 -9.96 -14.10
CA LYS A 262 -13.85 -11.27 -13.66
C LYS A 262 -14.47 -12.35 -14.55
N PRO A 263 -13.66 -13.20 -15.22
CA PRO A 263 -14.21 -14.27 -16.04
C PRO A 263 -15.21 -15.13 -15.26
N ALA A 264 -16.33 -15.50 -15.89
CA ALA A 264 -17.29 -16.40 -15.26
C ALA A 264 -16.63 -17.76 -15.00
N GLY A 265 -16.91 -18.36 -13.84
CA GLY A 265 -16.30 -19.65 -13.45
C GLY A 265 -14.86 -19.55 -12.96
N CYS A 266 -14.37 -18.34 -12.67
CA CYS A 266 -13.06 -18.14 -12.06
C CYS A 266 -13.03 -18.69 -10.63
N ILE A 267 -12.21 -19.71 -10.40
CA ILE A 267 -12.05 -20.38 -9.11
C ILE A 267 -10.67 -20.15 -8.49
N CYS A 268 -9.76 -19.46 -9.16
CA CYS A 268 -8.47 -19.08 -8.60
C CYS A 268 -7.95 -17.84 -9.35
N GLN A 269 -7.34 -16.90 -8.64
CA GLN A 269 -6.79 -15.69 -9.24
C GLN A 269 -5.32 -15.50 -8.87
N ASN A 270 -4.54 -14.99 -9.82
CA ASN A 270 -3.23 -14.41 -9.57
C ASN A 270 -3.13 -13.12 -10.39
N ALA A 271 -3.26 -11.97 -9.74
CA ALA A 271 -3.46 -10.70 -10.43
C ALA A 271 -4.60 -10.81 -11.46
N ASN A 272 -4.31 -10.50 -12.72
CA ASN A 272 -5.29 -10.52 -13.81
C ASN A 272 -5.53 -11.93 -14.40
N TRP A 273 -4.72 -12.92 -14.03
CA TRP A 273 -4.93 -14.31 -14.43
C TRP A 273 -6.07 -14.94 -13.64
N CYS A 274 -6.79 -15.85 -14.29
CA CYS A 274 -7.92 -16.55 -13.73
C CYS A 274 -7.88 -18.03 -14.12
N GLY A 275 -7.88 -18.91 -13.11
CA GLY A 275 -8.03 -20.35 -13.27
C GLY A 275 -9.50 -20.75 -13.29
N THR A 276 -9.86 -21.60 -14.25
CA THR A 276 -11.20 -22.17 -14.40
C THR A 276 -11.18 -23.66 -14.10
N GLU A 277 -12.28 -24.16 -13.53
CA GLU A 277 -12.37 -25.58 -13.15
C GLU A 277 -12.07 -26.51 -14.32
N VAL A 278 -11.28 -27.55 -14.07
CA VAL A 278 -10.92 -28.54 -15.08
C VAL A 278 -12.05 -29.53 -15.32
N SER A 279 -11.95 -30.27 -16.41
CA SER A 279 -12.90 -31.33 -16.77
C SER A 279 -13.12 -32.32 -15.62
N SER A 280 -14.39 -32.67 -15.36
CA SER A 280 -14.72 -33.74 -14.41
C SER A 280 -14.35 -35.10 -14.97
N TYR A 281 -13.97 -36.03 -14.10
CA TYR A 281 -13.52 -37.35 -14.50
C TYR A 281 -14.03 -38.44 -13.55
N SER A 282 -14.33 -39.60 -14.13
CA SER A 282 -14.77 -40.83 -13.45
C SER A 282 -13.97 -42.06 -13.88
N ASP A 283 -12.95 -41.87 -14.72
CA ASP A 283 -12.08 -42.92 -15.27
C ASP A 283 -10.62 -42.44 -15.36
N GLU A 284 -9.70 -43.38 -15.59
CA GLU A 284 -8.26 -43.11 -15.62
C GLU A 284 -7.88 -42.10 -16.70
N LYS A 285 -8.44 -42.27 -17.91
CA LYS A 285 -8.15 -41.41 -19.05
C LYS A 285 -8.56 -39.96 -18.77
N GLY A 286 -9.76 -39.77 -18.24
CA GLY A 286 -10.28 -38.46 -17.87
C GLY A 286 -9.47 -37.81 -16.75
N CYS A 287 -9.00 -38.59 -15.78
CA CYS A 287 -8.17 -38.10 -14.68
C CYS A 287 -6.87 -37.47 -15.21
N TRP A 288 -6.14 -38.21 -16.06
CA TRP A 288 -4.89 -37.71 -16.63
C TRP A 288 -5.10 -36.53 -17.59
N ALA A 289 -6.19 -36.54 -18.38
CA ALA A 289 -6.54 -35.40 -19.24
C ALA A 289 -6.86 -34.12 -18.43
N ALA A 290 -7.62 -34.24 -17.33
CA ALA A 290 -7.89 -33.13 -16.44
C ALA A 290 -6.62 -32.62 -15.73
N GLY A 291 -5.68 -33.52 -15.41
CA GLY A 291 -4.36 -33.17 -14.91
C GLY A 291 -3.57 -32.32 -15.91
N GLU A 292 -3.50 -32.75 -17.18
CA GLU A 292 -2.85 -31.99 -18.25
C GLU A 292 -3.48 -30.60 -18.44
N GLU A 293 -4.81 -30.52 -18.45
CA GLU A 293 -5.56 -29.26 -18.49
C GLU A 293 -5.18 -28.33 -17.33
N CYS A 294 -5.09 -28.88 -16.11
CA CYS A 294 -4.70 -28.13 -14.91
C CYS A 294 -3.29 -27.55 -15.03
N TRP A 295 -2.31 -28.37 -15.43
CA TRP A 295 -0.92 -27.97 -15.56
C TRP A 295 -0.72 -26.94 -16.68
N LYS A 296 -1.46 -27.04 -17.79
CA LYS A 296 -1.47 -26.01 -18.84
C LYS A 296 -1.95 -24.65 -18.30
N GLN A 297 -3.00 -24.65 -17.48
CA GLN A 297 -3.47 -23.43 -16.80
C GLN A 297 -2.42 -22.90 -15.80
N ASN A 298 -1.73 -23.79 -15.08
CA ASN A 298 -0.65 -23.41 -14.15
C ASN A 298 0.51 -22.71 -14.86
N ASP A 299 0.95 -23.23 -16.00
CA ASP A 299 2.00 -22.62 -16.82
C ASP A 299 1.62 -21.22 -17.28
N ALA A 300 0.35 -21.03 -17.68
CA ALA A 300 -0.17 -19.72 -18.06
C ALA A 300 -0.19 -18.75 -16.86
N CYS A 301 -0.53 -19.22 -15.67
CA CYS A 301 -0.48 -18.43 -14.43
C CYS A 301 0.94 -17.91 -14.17
N TYR A 302 1.93 -18.81 -14.15
CA TYR A 302 3.32 -18.44 -13.87
C TYR A 302 3.90 -17.51 -14.95
N LYS A 303 3.59 -17.73 -16.23
CA LYS A 303 4.02 -16.84 -17.34
C LYS A 303 3.44 -15.44 -17.28
N SER A 304 2.28 -15.28 -16.64
CA SER A 304 1.57 -13.99 -16.52
C SER A 304 1.72 -13.34 -15.14
N SER A 305 2.54 -13.92 -14.26
CA SER A 305 2.73 -13.40 -12.90
C SER A 305 3.42 -12.03 -12.92
N PRO A 306 2.83 -11.00 -12.30
CA PRO A 306 3.46 -9.69 -12.18
C PRO A 306 4.58 -9.70 -11.11
N PRO A 307 5.32 -8.58 -10.96
CA PRO A 307 6.30 -8.43 -9.88
C PRO A 307 5.75 -8.64 -8.48
N THR A 308 4.44 -8.43 -8.26
CA THR A 308 3.77 -8.69 -6.97
C THR A 308 3.67 -10.18 -6.63
N GLY A 309 4.05 -11.06 -7.54
CA GLY A 309 4.30 -12.46 -7.27
C GLY A 309 3.24 -13.42 -7.83
N ASN A 310 3.28 -14.63 -7.29
CA ASN A 310 2.63 -15.82 -7.86
C ASN A 310 1.90 -16.66 -6.81
N ALA A 311 1.40 -16.03 -5.74
CA ALA A 311 0.71 -16.71 -4.66
C ALA A 311 -0.51 -17.51 -5.17
N GLY A 312 -1.27 -16.94 -6.10
CA GLY A 312 -2.40 -17.62 -6.75
C GLY A 312 -1.95 -18.82 -7.60
N CYS A 313 -0.82 -18.71 -8.29
CA CYS A 313 -0.27 -19.82 -9.07
C CYS A 313 0.15 -21.00 -8.18
N LYS A 314 0.72 -20.73 -7.00
CA LYS A 314 1.05 -21.77 -6.02
C LYS A 314 -0.19 -22.51 -5.50
N LEU A 315 -1.30 -21.77 -5.29
CA LEU A 315 -2.58 -22.38 -4.92
C LEU A 315 -3.13 -23.27 -6.05
N TRP A 316 -3.03 -22.82 -7.29
CA TRP A 316 -3.43 -23.59 -8.47
C TRP A 316 -2.55 -24.84 -8.67
N GLU A 317 -1.24 -24.69 -8.53
CA GLU A 317 -0.27 -25.78 -8.56
C GLU A 317 -0.60 -26.87 -7.53
N ALA A 318 -1.01 -26.49 -6.32
CA ALA A 318 -1.46 -27.44 -5.31
C ALA A 318 -2.72 -28.22 -5.75
N LYS A 319 -3.67 -27.58 -6.43
CA LYS A 319 -4.82 -28.26 -7.05
C LYS A 319 -4.36 -29.28 -8.11
N CYS A 320 -3.43 -28.91 -8.99
CA CYS A 320 -2.93 -29.80 -10.03
C CYS A 320 -2.19 -31.02 -9.44
N LYS A 321 -1.40 -30.81 -8.37
CA LYS A 321 -0.78 -31.91 -7.61
C LYS A 321 -1.83 -32.84 -7.01
N GLN A 322 -2.92 -32.31 -6.43
CA GLN A 322 -3.99 -33.15 -5.89
C GLN A 322 -4.68 -34.02 -6.95
N ILE A 323 -4.85 -33.50 -8.18
CA ILE A 323 -5.39 -34.29 -9.30
C ILE A 323 -4.38 -35.39 -9.67
N GLN A 324 -3.11 -35.05 -9.81
CA GLN A 324 -2.04 -36.00 -10.13
C GLN A 324 -1.92 -37.13 -9.09
N ASP A 325 -1.99 -36.79 -7.80
CA ASP A 325 -1.96 -37.75 -6.70
C ASP A 325 -3.19 -38.67 -6.71
N ALA A 326 -4.37 -38.12 -7.03
CA ALA A 326 -5.60 -38.91 -7.19
C ALA A 326 -5.46 -39.90 -8.36
N CYS A 327 -4.99 -39.47 -9.53
CA CYS A 327 -4.77 -40.37 -10.66
C CYS A 327 -3.73 -41.45 -10.34
N SER A 328 -2.61 -41.07 -9.71
CA SER A 328 -1.51 -41.98 -9.37
C SER A 328 -1.90 -43.04 -8.34
N SER A 329 -2.89 -42.75 -7.48
CA SER A 329 -3.42 -43.67 -6.48
C SER A 329 -4.59 -44.51 -6.97
N GLY A 330 -4.99 -44.39 -8.25
CA GLY A 330 -6.15 -45.09 -8.82
C GLY A 330 -7.50 -44.49 -8.42
N ASN A 331 -7.53 -43.31 -7.80
CA ASN A 331 -8.75 -42.58 -7.51
C ASN A 331 -9.15 -41.70 -8.71
N PHE A 332 -10.00 -42.25 -9.55
CA PHE A 332 -10.45 -41.60 -10.77
C PHE A 332 -11.78 -40.84 -10.63
N ASN A 333 -12.16 -40.41 -9.43
CA ASN A 333 -13.36 -39.58 -9.23
C ASN A 333 -12.96 -38.16 -8.82
N GLY A 334 -13.12 -37.18 -9.71
CA GLY A 334 -12.69 -35.81 -9.45
C GLY A 334 -13.18 -34.77 -10.48
N PRO A 335 -12.60 -33.55 -10.47
CA PRO A 335 -11.42 -33.12 -9.73
C PRO A 335 -11.67 -32.89 -8.22
N PRO A 336 -10.62 -32.94 -7.37
CA PRO A 336 -10.69 -32.48 -6.00
C PRO A 336 -11.12 -31.02 -5.90
N ASN A 337 -11.89 -30.71 -4.85
CA ASN A 337 -12.41 -29.36 -4.59
C ASN A 337 -13.27 -28.81 -5.74
N LYS A 338 -13.91 -29.67 -6.53
CA LYS A 338 -14.78 -29.27 -7.64
C LYS A 338 -15.76 -28.16 -7.23
N GLY A 339 -15.72 -27.05 -7.95
CA GLY A 339 -16.62 -25.92 -7.77
C GLY A 339 -16.34 -25.03 -6.55
N LYS A 340 -15.22 -25.21 -5.86
CA LYS A 340 -14.78 -24.32 -4.79
C LYS A 340 -13.90 -23.19 -5.35
N ASP A 341 -14.13 -21.96 -4.91
CA ASP A 341 -13.19 -20.85 -5.11
C ASP A 341 -12.00 -21.04 -4.16
N LEU A 342 -10.81 -21.11 -4.75
CA LEU A 342 -9.52 -21.27 -4.08
C LEU A 342 -8.85 -19.93 -3.79
N THR A 343 -9.37 -18.84 -4.35
CA THR A 343 -8.87 -17.49 -4.09
C THR A 343 -9.15 -17.13 -2.64
N PRO A 344 -8.13 -16.76 -1.84
CA PRO A 344 -8.36 -16.28 -0.49
C PRO A 344 -9.32 -15.09 -0.52
N LYS A 345 -10.33 -15.11 0.36
CA LYS A 345 -11.24 -13.97 0.49
C LYS A 345 -10.50 -12.83 1.18
N ALA A 346 -10.54 -11.66 0.56
CA ALA A 346 -10.01 -10.44 1.17
C ALA A 346 -10.84 -10.09 2.42
N GLU A 347 -10.15 -9.81 3.52
CA GLU A 347 -10.74 -9.19 4.71
C GLU A 347 -10.72 -7.68 4.58
N THR A 348 -11.65 -6.99 5.24
CA THR A 348 -11.63 -5.53 5.32
C THR A 348 -10.55 -5.12 6.32
N ILE A 349 -9.64 -4.24 5.90
CA ILE A 349 -8.63 -3.65 6.77
C ILE A 349 -9.02 -2.24 7.22
N ASP A 350 -8.45 -1.81 8.33
CA ASP A 350 -8.37 -0.39 8.64
C ASP A 350 -7.34 0.25 7.69
N VAL A 351 -7.79 1.17 6.85
CA VAL A 351 -6.94 1.89 5.88
C VAL A 351 -6.22 3.08 6.51
N GLY A 352 -6.39 3.26 7.82
CA GLY A 352 -5.74 4.28 8.63
C GLY A 352 -6.15 5.69 8.22
N LEU A 353 -5.16 6.55 8.00
CA LEU A 353 -5.39 7.95 7.66
C LEU A 353 -6.07 8.08 6.29
N VAL A 354 -7.35 8.44 6.30
CA VAL A 354 -8.08 8.86 5.09
C VAL A 354 -7.85 10.35 4.90
N MET A 355 -7.12 10.70 3.85
CA MET A 355 -6.76 12.09 3.60
C MET A 355 -7.97 12.82 2.99
N PRO A 356 -8.39 13.97 3.54
CA PRO A 356 -9.56 14.69 3.05
C PRO A 356 -9.33 15.18 1.62
N THR A 357 -10.30 14.93 0.73
CA THR A 357 -10.28 15.48 -0.63
C THR A 357 -10.78 16.92 -0.59
N ALA A 358 -9.87 17.88 -0.78
CA ALA A 358 -10.22 19.28 -0.87
C ALA A 358 -10.94 19.56 -2.19
N GLY A 359 -12.25 19.80 -2.19
CA GLY A 359 -12.96 20.20 -3.41
C GLY A 359 -14.44 19.84 -3.54
N VAL A 360 -15.04 19.12 -2.58
CA VAL A 360 -16.49 18.88 -2.60
C VAL A 360 -17.26 20.10 -2.08
N THR A 361 -17.28 21.20 -2.84
CA THR A 361 -18.23 22.29 -2.59
C THR A 361 -19.59 21.88 -3.13
N GLY A 362 -20.37 21.17 -2.31
CA GLY A 362 -21.74 20.80 -2.69
C GLY A 362 -22.34 19.61 -1.96
N GLY A 363 -22.23 19.54 -0.63
CA GLY A 363 -22.95 18.54 0.15
C GLY A 363 -22.62 18.64 1.63
N SER A 364 -23.62 18.97 2.43
CA SER A 364 -23.59 18.84 3.89
C SER A 364 -23.00 17.49 4.31
N GLU A 365 -22.27 17.47 5.43
CA GLU A 365 -21.72 16.25 6.05
C GLU A 365 -22.72 15.09 6.00
N PRO A 366 -22.30 13.88 5.60
CA PRO A 366 -23.19 12.73 5.61
C PRO A 366 -23.57 12.40 7.05
N LYS A 367 -24.84 12.65 7.41
CA LYS A 367 -25.50 11.90 8.47
C LYS A 367 -25.50 10.43 8.05
N THR A 368 -24.90 9.57 8.85
CA THR A 368 -24.97 8.13 8.73
C THR A 368 -26.42 7.68 8.93
N SER A 369 -27.10 7.31 7.84
CA SER A 369 -28.36 6.57 7.90
C SER A 369 -28.09 5.11 7.57
N ALA A 370 -28.31 4.26 8.56
CA ALA A 370 -28.36 2.81 8.43
C ALA A 370 -29.36 2.37 7.34
N ALA A 371 -29.04 1.24 6.72
CA ALA A 371 -29.87 0.55 5.75
C ALA A 371 -31.29 0.33 6.27
N ALA A 372 -32.29 0.64 5.45
CA ALA A 372 -33.68 0.29 5.71
C ALA A 372 -34.15 -0.75 4.68
N ALA A 373 -34.61 -1.87 5.25
CA ALA A 373 -35.37 -2.91 4.60
C ALA A 373 -36.78 -2.42 4.18
N GLU A 374 -37.47 -3.32 3.48
CA GLU A 374 -38.76 -3.21 2.79
C GLU A 374 -39.89 -2.38 3.42
N LYS A 375 -40.74 -1.91 2.51
CA LYS A 375 -41.95 -1.09 2.68
C LYS A 375 -43.03 -1.74 3.55
N THR A 376 -43.69 -0.94 4.39
CA THR A 376 -45.17 -0.84 4.45
C THR A 376 -45.61 0.42 5.22
N ASP A 377 -46.50 1.18 4.57
CA ASP A 377 -47.50 2.19 5.01
C ASP A 377 -47.19 3.38 5.96
N LYS A 378 -47.53 4.58 5.44
CA LYS A 378 -47.72 5.92 6.08
C LYS A 378 -49.16 5.99 6.71
N PRO A 379 -49.61 7.04 7.46
CA PRO A 379 -48.97 8.32 7.82
C PRO A 379 -49.28 8.96 9.21
N ALA A 380 -48.46 9.94 9.64
CA ALA A 380 -48.86 11.32 9.99
C ALA A 380 -47.68 12.14 10.58
N ALA A 381 -47.69 13.45 10.36
CA ALA A 381 -46.62 14.40 10.68
C ALA A 381 -46.88 15.20 11.96
N THR A 382 -45.83 15.60 12.69
CA THR A 382 -45.80 16.84 13.51
C THR A 382 -44.37 17.31 13.81
N SER A 383 -44.28 18.61 14.14
CA SER A 383 -43.18 19.58 14.09
C SER A 383 -42.00 19.47 15.07
N ALA A 384 -40.82 19.83 14.53
CA ALA A 384 -39.69 20.65 15.02
C ALA A 384 -39.38 20.82 16.54
N ALA A 385 -38.10 20.58 16.90
CA ALA A 385 -37.34 21.38 17.87
C ALA A 385 -35.82 21.31 17.59
N GLN A 386 -35.14 22.46 17.62
CA GLN A 386 -33.68 22.62 17.42
C GLN A 386 -32.89 22.18 18.66
N VAL A 387 -31.76 21.48 18.46
CA VAL A 387 -30.82 21.11 19.54
C VAL A 387 -29.65 22.09 19.54
N LYS A 388 -29.40 22.73 20.69
CA LYS A 388 -28.18 23.50 20.99
C LYS A 388 -27.11 22.54 21.52
N THR A 389 -25.90 22.60 20.98
CA THR A 389 -24.72 21.88 21.48
C THR A 389 -23.89 22.79 22.41
N SER A 390 -23.46 22.26 23.54
CA SER A 390 -22.47 22.88 24.44
C SER A 390 -21.13 22.14 24.36
N ALA A 391 -20.04 22.89 24.48
CA ALA A 391 -18.66 22.41 24.35
C ALA A 391 -18.23 21.44 25.47
N ALA A 392 -17.37 20.49 25.13
CA ALA A 392 -16.75 19.57 26.08
C ALA A 392 -15.67 20.28 26.91
N VAL A 393 -15.79 20.18 28.24
CA VAL A 393 -14.81 20.62 29.23
C VAL A 393 -13.97 19.42 29.62
N TYR A 394 -12.65 19.51 29.49
CA TYR A 394 -11.71 18.54 30.05
C TYR A 394 -10.87 19.21 31.15
N THR A 395 -10.93 18.65 32.35
CA THR A 395 -10.04 18.96 33.48
C THR A 395 -9.42 17.65 33.96
N SER A 396 -8.09 17.52 33.94
CA SER A 396 -7.24 17.71 35.14
C SER A 396 -5.83 17.08 34.97
N THR A 397 -4.81 17.89 35.25
CA THR A 397 -3.64 17.67 36.15
C THR A 397 -2.95 16.30 36.24
N ALA A 398 -1.64 16.27 35.93
CA ALA A 398 -0.53 16.04 36.88
C ALA A 398 0.84 16.19 36.19
N ALA A 399 1.81 16.77 36.91
CA ALA A 399 3.14 17.19 36.42
C ALA A 399 4.25 16.14 36.64
N ALA A 400 5.39 16.38 35.98
CA ALA A 400 6.60 15.57 35.74
C ALA A 400 7.49 15.19 36.96
N PRO A 401 8.65 14.54 36.74
CA PRO A 401 9.89 15.34 36.64
C PRO A 401 10.92 14.88 35.57
N ALA A 402 11.90 15.77 35.33
CA ALA A 402 12.88 15.82 34.25
C ALA A 402 14.31 15.32 34.61
N SER A 403 15.16 15.13 33.60
CA SER A 403 16.65 15.12 33.65
C SER A 403 17.20 15.14 32.20
N SER A 404 17.72 16.25 31.63
CA SER A 404 19.13 16.78 31.62
C SER A 404 20.19 15.77 31.14
N ALA A 405 21.15 16.00 30.22
CA ALA A 405 21.57 17.09 29.32
C ALA A 405 22.68 16.53 28.38
N ALA A 406 22.84 17.14 27.16
CA ALA A 406 24.06 17.53 26.38
C ALA A 406 25.29 16.56 26.26
N SER A 407 26.19 16.57 25.24
CA SER A 407 26.39 17.18 23.91
C SER A 407 27.74 16.67 23.33
N GLU A 408 27.92 16.73 22.00
CA GLU A 408 29.22 16.78 21.24
C GLU A 408 30.14 15.53 21.25
N ALA A 409 31.01 15.20 20.27
CA ALA A 409 31.28 15.57 18.88
C ALA A 409 32.29 14.51 18.31
N GLU A 410 32.34 14.35 16.98
CA GLU A 410 33.33 13.55 16.21
C GLU A 410 34.71 14.25 16.15
N PRO A 411 35.86 13.61 15.73
CA PRO A 411 36.01 12.96 14.40
C PRO A 411 37.12 11.87 14.16
N ALA A 412 37.05 11.28 12.95
CA ALA A 412 38.13 10.89 11.98
C ALA A 412 39.00 9.59 12.08
N GLN A 413 38.78 8.74 11.04
CA GLN A 413 39.65 7.88 10.17
C GLN A 413 41.15 7.59 10.50
N ASN A 414 41.58 6.31 10.39
CA ASN A 414 42.26 5.69 9.21
C ASN A 414 43.14 4.44 9.51
N THR A 415 43.10 3.46 8.58
CA THR A 415 44.12 2.45 8.13
C THR A 415 44.78 1.36 9.01
N GLN A 416 44.70 0.13 8.45
CA GLN A 416 45.73 -0.92 8.23
C GLN A 416 46.16 -1.97 9.29
N SER A 417 45.85 -3.23 8.93
CA SER A 417 46.66 -4.46 8.81
C SER A 417 47.35 -5.15 10.02
N ASP A 418 47.06 -6.46 10.08
CA ASP A 418 47.94 -7.61 10.37
C ASP A 418 47.93 -8.35 11.74
N ASN A 419 47.46 -9.59 11.62
CA ASN A 419 48.02 -10.89 12.07
C ASN A 419 48.03 -11.35 13.55
N TYR A 420 47.26 -12.45 13.73
CA TYR A 420 47.51 -13.72 14.42
C TYR A 420 47.67 -13.83 15.95
N GLY A 421 46.89 -14.77 16.51
CA GLY A 421 47.20 -15.47 17.76
C GLY A 421 45.97 -16.01 18.50
N GLY A 422 45.49 -17.21 18.11
CA GLY A 422 44.32 -17.86 18.70
C GLY A 422 44.57 -18.49 20.08
N TYR A 423 43.62 -18.30 20.99
CA TYR A 423 43.46 -19.05 22.24
C TYR A 423 41.96 -19.39 22.39
N VAL A 424 41.62 -20.67 22.54
CA VAL A 424 40.23 -21.15 22.67
C VAL A 424 39.99 -21.67 24.08
N PRO A 425 39.16 -21.01 24.92
CA PRO A 425 38.59 -21.65 26.11
C PRO A 425 37.21 -22.25 25.81
N LYS A 426 37.00 -23.47 26.30
CA LYS A 426 35.75 -24.21 26.37
C LYS A 426 34.57 -23.34 26.84
N LEU A 427 33.49 -23.30 26.05
CA LEU A 427 32.17 -22.87 26.51
C LEU A 427 31.60 -23.93 27.45
N THR A 428 31.50 -23.57 28.72
CA THR A 428 30.66 -24.27 29.69
C THR A 428 29.60 -23.27 30.12
N LYS A 429 28.33 -23.71 30.09
CA LYS A 429 27.12 -23.05 30.61
C LYS A 429 26.19 -22.42 29.55
N THR A 430 25.23 -23.23 29.12
CA THR A 430 23.94 -22.81 28.55
C THR A 430 23.21 -21.91 29.56
N ILE A 431 22.82 -20.70 29.17
CA ILE A 431 21.86 -19.89 29.92
C ILE A 431 20.51 -20.02 29.19
N GLN A 432 19.54 -20.63 29.88
CA GLN A 432 18.14 -20.61 29.46
C GLN A 432 17.64 -19.15 29.54
N GLN A 433 17.21 -18.60 28.40
CA GLN A 433 16.32 -17.43 28.43
C GLN A 433 14.95 -17.91 28.91
N ASN A 434 14.63 -17.63 30.17
CA ASN A 434 13.24 -17.59 30.61
C ASN A 434 12.60 -16.35 29.97
N ALA A 435 11.93 -16.53 28.84
CA ALA A 435 10.96 -15.56 28.36
C ALA A 435 9.81 -15.53 29.38
N ALA A 436 9.85 -14.59 30.31
CA ALA A 436 8.71 -14.26 31.13
C ALA A 436 7.66 -13.58 30.23
N THR A 437 6.83 -14.37 29.57
CA THR A 437 5.57 -13.87 29.01
C THR A 437 4.62 -13.70 30.19
N THR A 438 4.59 -12.50 30.75
CA THR A 438 3.46 -12.11 31.60
C THR A 438 2.31 -11.74 30.65
N PRO A 439 1.20 -12.51 30.60
CA PRO A 439 0.03 -12.03 29.89
C PRO A 439 -0.47 -10.75 30.57
N ALA A 440 -0.64 -9.67 29.81
CA ALA A 440 -1.35 -8.50 30.28
C ALA A 440 -2.83 -8.89 30.47
N SER A 441 -3.16 -9.31 31.69
CA SER A 441 -4.54 -9.43 32.14
C SER A 441 -4.74 -8.49 33.31
N GLU A 442 -5.21 -7.27 33.02
CA GLU A 442 -6.23 -6.65 33.87
C GLU A 442 -7.31 -6.09 32.95
N ILE A 443 -8.53 -6.60 33.16
CA ILE A 443 -9.77 -6.10 32.59
C ILE A 443 -9.83 -4.61 32.89
N ALA A 444 -9.92 -3.76 31.86
CA ALA A 444 -10.15 -2.33 32.03
C ALA A 444 -11.33 -2.13 33.01
N PRO A 445 -11.19 -1.29 34.05
CA PRO A 445 -12.25 -1.13 35.04
C PRO A 445 -13.54 -0.70 34.35
N HIS A 446 -14.65 -1.41 34.64
CA HIS A 446 -15.96 -1.01 34.13
C HIS A 446 -16.26 0.43 34.59
N PRO A 447 -16.65 1.34 33.67
CA PRO A 447 -16.98 2.71 34.06
C PRO A 447 -18.17 2.70 35.03
N THR A 448 -18.12 3.59 36.01
CA THR A 448 -19.22 3.80 36.96
C THR A 448 -20.50 4.12 36.19
N LYS A 449 -21.60 3.38 36.42
CA LYS A 449 -22.89 3.65 35.78
C LYS A 449 -23.33 5.08 36.05
N VAL A 450 -23.42 5.90 35.01
CA VAL A 450 -24.04 7.23 35.07
C VAL A 450 -25.55 7.05 34.85
N ALA A 451 -26.37 7.59 35.75
CA ALA A 451 -27.83 7.58 35.59
C ALA A 451 -28.24 8.64 34.56
N CYS A 452 -28.95 8.23 33.51
CA CYS A 452 -29.47 9.16 32.50
C CYS A 452 -30.61 10.02 33.08
N PRO A 453 -30.68 11.32 32.74
CA PRO A 453 -31.85 12.15 33.04
C PRO A 453 -33.12 11.55 32.44
N ALA A 454 -34.25 11.72 33.14
CA ALA A 454 -35.55 11.22 32.66
C ALA A 454 -35.90 11.80 31.28
N GLY A 455 -36.23 10.94 30.32
CA GLY A 455 -36.59 11.32 28.96
C GLY A 455 -35.44 11.28 27.93
N TYR A 456 -34.24 10.84 28.32
CA TYR A 456 -33.08 10.70 27.43
C TYR A 456 -32.53 9.27 27.42
N GLU A 457 -32.08 8.81 26.25
CA GLU A 457 -31.35 7.55 26.07
C GLU A 457 -29.85 7.85 25.99
N CYS A 458 -29.06 7.36 26.94
CA CYS A 458 -27.60 7.53 26.85
C CYS A 458 -26.99 6.44 25.96
N VAL A 459 -26.17 6.86 25.01
CA VAL A 459 -25.31 5.96 24.22
C VAL A 459 -23.89 6.08 24.76
N THR A 460 -23.29 4.96 25.17
CA THR A 460 -21.88 4.90 25.56
C THR A 460 -21.04 4.56 24.34
N VAL A 461 -20.12 5.46 23.97
CA VAL A 461 -19.13 5.22 22.90
C VAL A 461 -17.81 4.85 23.57
N TYR A 462 -17.27 3.69 23.20
CA TYR A 462 -15.96 3.24 23.65
C TYR A 462 -14.93 3.52 22.55
N THR A 463 -13.82 4.17 22.90
CA THR A 463 -12.66 4.32 22.01
C THR A 463 -11.51 3.52 22.60
N THR A 464 -11.06 2.49 21.89
CA THR A 464 -9.86 1.74 22.27
C THR A 464 -8.64 2.44 21.69
N VAL A 465 -7.74 2.92 22.56
CA VAL A 465 -6.45 3.47 22.15
C VAL A 465 -5.38 2.42 22.46
N VAL A 466 -4.74 1.87 21.41
CA VAL A 466 -3.59 0.98 21.57
C VAL A 466 -2.33 1.84 21.61
N LYS A 467 -1.62 1.84 22.75
CA LYS A 467 -0.34 2.52 22.89
C LYS A 467 0.78 1.47 22.85
N THR A 468 1.56 1.48 21.79
CA THR A 468 2.77 0.63 21.68
C THR A 468 3.97 1.42 22.19
N GLU A 469 4.54 1.02 23.33
CA GLU A 469 5.81 1.55 23.81
C GLU A 469 6.95 0.58 23.44
N VAL A 470 7.86 1.03 22.59
CA VAL A 470 9.07 0.29 22.24
C VAL A 470 10.19 0.75 23.17
N VAL A 471 10.63 -0.14 24.06
CA VAL A 471 11.79 0.11 24.94
C VAL A 471 13.03 -0.48 24.29
N TYR A 472 13.96 0.38 23.87
CA TYR A 472 15.28 -0.04 23.44
C TYR A 472 16.18 -0.25 24.67
N VAL A 473 16.63 -1.50 24.88
CA VAL A 473 17.60 -1.81 25.93
C VAL A 473 18.98 -1.95 25.29
N THR A 474 19.85 -0.96 25.50
CA THR A 474 21.26 -1.06 25.12
C THR A 474 21.96 -1.94 26.16
N MET A 475 22.45 -3.12 25.77
CA MET A 475 23.30 -3.92 26.65
C MET A 475 24.68 -3.28 26.75
N ALA A 476 24.95 -2.58 27.86
CA ALA A 476 26.31 -2.19 28.22
C ALA A 476 27.11 -3.45 28.58
N ALA A 477 28.01 -3.88 27.69
CA ALA A 477 29.01 -4.88 28.02
C ALA A 477 29.98 -4.30 29.05
N PRO A 478 30.40 -5.05 30.09
CA PRO A 478 31.32 -4.54 31.09
C PRO A 478 32.68 -4.22 30.44
N GLU A 479 33.17 -3.00 30.66
CA GLU A 479 34.50 -2.54 30.28
C GLU A 479 35.56 -3.53 30.79
N ARG A 480 36.09 -4.36 29.89
CA ARG A 480 37.38 -5.02 30.15
C ARG A 480 38.47 -4.01 29.83
N LYS A 481 39.05 -3.41 30.87
CA LYS A 481 40.33 -2.69 30.80
C LYS A 481 41.34 -3.54 30.02
N ARG A 482 41.70 -3.10 28.81
CA ARG A 482 42.91 -3.56 28.13
C ARG A 482 44.10 -2.94 28.84
N GLU A 483 44.72 -3.66 29.76
CA GLU A 483 46.09 -3.34 30.17
C GLU A 483 47.01 -3.52 28.96
N SER A 484 47.72 -2.45 28.59
CA SER A 484 48.66 -2.46 27.49
C SER A 484 49.89 -3.30 27.84
N LEU A 485 50.24 -4.22 26.94
CA LEU A 485 51.51 -4.96 26.92
C LEU A 485 52.66 -3.99 26.59
N GLN A 486 53.03 -3.12 27.53
CA GLN A 486 54.23 -2.29 27.42
C GLN A 486 54.90 -1.97 28.77
N ALA A 487 54.74 -2.85 29.76
CA ALA A 487 55.41 -2.72 31.07
C ALA A 487 56.19 -3.98 31.50
N ARG A 488 56.82 -4.69 30.54
CA ARG A 488 57.81 -5.76 30.83
C ARG A 488 59.12 -5.56 30.07
N ARG A 489 59.74 -4.40 30.29
CA ARG A 489 61.19 -4.21 30.21
C ARG A 489 61.56 -3.20 31.28
N TYR A 490 61.80 -3.69 32.49
CA TYR A 490 62.60 -3.09 33.59
C TYR A 490 62.17 -3.77 34.90
N LYS A 491 62.83 -4.89 35.21
CA LYS A 491 63.17 -5.38 36.57
C LYS A 491 63.74 -6.80 36.45
N ARG A 492 65.03 -6.84 36.11
CA ARG A 492 65.94 -7.94 36.38
C ARG A 492 67.25 -7.29 36.82
N VAL A 493 67.28 -6.81 38.05
CA VAL A 493 68.47 -6.59 38.89
C VAL A 493 67.98 -6.85 40.32
N GLU A 494 68.73 -7.72 41.00
CA GLU A 494 68.53 -8.36 42.32
C GLU A 494 67.62 -9.58 42.36
#